data_AF-A0A926FL08-F1
#
_entry.id   AF-A0A926FL08-F1
#
_cell.length_a   1.000
_cell.length_b   1.000
_cell.length_c   1.000
_cell.angle_alpha   90.00
_cell.angle_beta   90.00
_cell.angle_gamma   90.00
#
_symmetry.space_group_name_H-M   'P 1'
#
loop_
_entity.id
_entity.type
_entity.pdbx_description
1 polymer ?
#
loop_
_entity_poly.entity_id
_entity_poly.type
_entity_poly.pdbx_seq_one_letter_code
_entity_poly.pdbx_strand_id
1 'polypeptide(L)'
;VPAGAPVRAVYAGRAVYAQWLAEYGNLVIVDHGDAMFTLYAWLQGIVVTSGSYVPVGTTLGYAGVGPGRAEAGLYFEIRDRQKASDPVAWLR
;
A
#
# COMPACT_ATOMS: atom_id res chain seq x y z
N VAL A 1 -0.66 -5.63 13.50
CA VAL A 1 -0.46 -4.18 13.78
C VAL A 1 -1.73 -3.67 14.42
N PRO A 2 -1.70 -3.10 15.64
CA PRO A 2 -2.91 -2.68 16.32
C PRO A 2 -3.57 -1.49 15.62
N ALA A 3 -4.89 -1.35 15.80
CA ALA A 3 -5.64 -0.21 15.26
C ALA A 3 -5.03 1.12 15.74
N GLY A 4 -4.94 2.11 14.86
CA GLY A 4 -4.37 3.42 15.16
C GLY A 4 -2.84 3.49 15.14
N ALA A 5 -2.12 2.38 15.03
CA ALA A 5 -0.67 2.45 14.89
C ALA A 5 -0.28 3.18 13.59
N PRO A 6 0.72 4.09 13.63
CA PRO A 6 1.17 4.78 12.43
C PRO A 6 1.81 3.78 11.45
N VAL A 7 1.36 3.82 10.20
CA VAL A 7 1.93 3.05 9.09
C VAL A 7 2.83 3.96 8.30
N ARG A 8 4.11 3.59 8.16
CA ARG A 8 5.15 4.43 7.57
C ARG A 8 5.69 3.82 6.29
N ALA A 9 6.08 4.67 5.34
CA ALA A 9 6.73 4.25 4.11
C ALA A 9 8.06 3.57 4.42
N VAL A 10 8.27 2.35 3.90
CA VAL A 10 9.51 1.61 4.11
C VAL A 10 10.66 2.12 3.24
N TYR A 11 10.35 2.87 2.19
CA TYR A 11 11.31 3.49 1.28
C TYR A 11 10.75 4.76 0.66
N ALA A 12 11.63 5.62 0.17
CA ALA A 12 11.22 6.87 -0.47
C ALA A 12 10.58 6.62 -1.83
N GLY A 13 9.63 7.44 -2.24
CA GLY A 13 8.95 7.28 -3.53
C GLY A 13 7.86 8.32 -3.74
N ARG A 14 6.98 8.05 -4.71
CA ARG A 14 5.79 8.86 -4.98
C ARG A 14 4.54 8.07 -4.63
N ALA A 15 3.63 8.66 -3.88
CA ALA A 15 2.31 8.08 -3.68
C ALA A 15 1.57 8.11 -5.03
N VAL A 16 1.35 6.96 -5.66
CA VAL A 16 0.63 6.85 -6.94
C VAL A 16 -0.84 6.48 -6.76
N TYR A 17 -1.22 6.09 -5.54
CA TYR A 17 -2.60 5.82 -5.15
C TYR A 17 -2.75 6.10 -3.65
N ALA A 18 -3.87 6.70 -3.25
CA ALA A 18 -4.16 7.06 -1.86
C ALA A 18 -5.67 7.22 -1.66
N GLN A 19 -6.43 6.12 -1.72
CA GLN A 19 -7.89 6.14 -1.61
C GLN A 19 -8.44 4.75 -1.24
N TRP A 20 -9.75 4.62 -1.10
CA TRP A 20 -10.42 3.35 -0.83
C TRP A 20 -10.52 2.46 -2.08
N LEU A 21 -10.28 1.15 -1.91
CA LEU A 21 -10.45 0.11 -2.92
C LEU A 21 -11.12 -1.12 -2.28
N ALA A 22 -12.15 -1.68 -2.92
CA ALA A 22 -13.07 -2.64 -2.31
C ALA A 22 -12.42 -3.85 -1.61
N GLU A 23 -11.34 -4.40 -2.15
CA GLU A 23 -10.66 -5.56 -1.58
C GLU A 23 -9.57 -5.19 -0.56
N TYR A 24 -9.13 -3.94 -0.56
CA TYR A 24 -8.00 -3.45 0.23
C TYR A 24 -8.41 -2.47 1.35
N GLY A 25 -9.65 -1.96 1.33
CA GLY A 25 -10.03 -0.81 2.15
C GLY A 25 -9.26 0.44 1.73
N ASN A 26 -8.95 1.32 2.67
CA ASN A 26 -8.04 2.43 2.39
C ASN A 26 -6.65 1.91 2.07
N LEU A 27 -6.16 2.28 0.89
CA LEU A 27 -4.94 1.80 0.29
C LEU A 27 -4.05 2.98 -0.10
N VAL A 28 -2.77 2.87 0.26
CA VAL A 28 -1.70 3.71 -0.29
C VAL A 28 -0.78 2.83 -1.11
N ILE A 29 -0.46 3.26 -2.34
CA ILE A 29 0.56 2.63 -3.17
C ILE A 29 1.69 3.64 -3.37
N VAL A 30 2.91 3.26 -3.00
CA VAL A 30 4.11 4.06 -3.22
C VAL A 30 4.91 3.42 -4.35
N ASP A 31 5.16 4.21 -5.39
CA ASP A 31 6.09 3.90 -6.48
C ASP A 31 7.49 4.36 -6.08
N HIS A 32 8.43 3.43 -6.01
CA HIS A 32 9.81 3.67 -5.59
C HIS A 32 10.76 3.90 -6.77
N GLY A 33 10.26 3.88 -8.01
CA GLY A 33 11.09 3.77 -9.20
C GLY A 33 11.45 2.32 -9.51
N ASP A 34 12.15 2.10 -10.63
CA ASP A 34 12.64 0.79 -11.07
C ASP A 34 11.58 -0.32 -11.10
N ALA A 35 10.32 0.06 -11.34
CA ALA A 35 9.17 -0.84 -11.33
C ALA A 35 8.94 -1.56 -9.96
N MET A 36 9.43 -0.97 -8.87
CA MET A 36 9.17 -1.37 -7.49
C MET A 36 8.01 -0.57 -6.89
N PHE A 37 7.07 -1.27 -6.28
CA PHE A 37 5.94 -0.65 -5.58
C PHE A 37 5.77 -1.27 -4.20
N THR A 38 5.32 -0.48 -3.24
CA THR A 38 4.79 -0.99 -1.97
C THR A 38 3.34 -0.61 -1.80
N LEU A 39 2.54 -1.54 -1.28
CA LEU A 39 1.13 -1.34 -0.97
C LEU A 39 0.93 -1.38 0.53
N TYR A 40 0.14 -0.45 1.05
CA TYR A 40 -0.24 -0.34 2.46
C TYR A 40 -1.75 -0.24 2.55
N ALA A 41 -2.41 -1.31 2.98
CA ALA A 41 -3.86 -1.43 2.98
C ALA A 41 -4.42 -1.77 4.36
N TRP A 42 -5.76 -1.80 4.45
CA TRP A 42 -6.52 -1.89 5.69
C TRP A 42 -6.28 -0.69 6.63
N LEU A 43 -5.98 0.48 6.05
CA LEU A 43 -5.82 1.69 6.83
C LEU A 43 -7.19 2.18 7.32
N GLN A 44 -7.29 2.66 8.56
CA GLN A 44 -8.50 3.35 9.04
C GLN A 44 -8.53 4.83 8.61
N GLY A 45 -7.39 5.35 8.15
CA GLY A 45 -7.28 6.70 7.60
C GLY A 45 -5.97 6.86 6.83
N ILE A 46 -6.01 7.70 5.79
CA ILE A 46 -4.88 8.06 4.93
C ILE A 46 -4.52 9.52 5.25
N VAL A 47 -3.22 9.82 5.36
CA VAL A 47 -2.74 11.19 5.63
C VAL A 47 -1.87 11.77 4.51
N VAL A 48 -1.66 11.01 3.44
CA VAL A 48 -0.96 11.45 2.22
C VAL A 48 -1.92 11.54 1.05
N THR A 49 -1.60 12.38 0.07
CA THR A 49 -2.38 12.52 -1.17
C THR A 49 -1.63 11.89 -2.33
N SER A 50 -2.36 11.31 -3.29
CA SER A 50 -1.77 10.85 -4.55
C SER A 50 -1.02 12.00 -5.25
N GLY A 51 0.09 11.68 -5.90
CA GLY A 51 1.02 12.61 -6.52
C GLY A 51 2.11 13.14 -5.59
N SER A 52 1.96 13.02 -4.26
CA SER A 52 2.94 13.53 -3.31
C SER A 52 4.24 12.73 -3.31
N TYR A 53 5.37 13.42 -3.17
CA TYR A 53 6.63 12.76 -2.81
C TYR A 53 6.58 12.33 -1.34
N VAL A 54 7.03 11.11 -1.07
CA VAL A 54 6.99 10.44 0.23
C VAL A 54 8.42 10.06 0.60
N PRO A 55 9.07 10.79 1.52
CA PRO A 55 10.33 10.34 2.13
C PRO A 55 10.18 9.01 2.86
N VAL A 56 11.31 8.31 3.06
CA VAL A 56 11.35 7.12 3.91
C VAL A 56 10.89 7.47 5.34
N GLY A 57 10.10 6.60 5.95
CA GLY A 57 9.58 6.78 7.30
C GLY A 57 8.40 7.75 7.42
N THR A 58 7.98 8.43 6.34
CA THR A 58 6.78 9.27 6.34
C THR A 58 5.54 8.45 6.70
N THR A 59 4.73 8.94 7.63
CA THR A 59 3.43 8.33 7.96
C THR A 59 2.49 8.45 6.76
N LEU A 60 2.00 7.31 6.28
CA LEU A 60 1.07 7.19 5.16
C LEU A 60 -0.40 7.19 5.63
N GLY A 61 -0.60 6.67 6.84
CA GLY A 61 -1.91 6.52 7.46
C GLY A 61 -1.81 5.75 8.77
N TYR A 62 -2.93 5.23 9.22
CA TYR A 62 -3.03 4.48 10.48
C TYR A 62 -3.66 3.12 10.23
N ALA A 63 -3.12 2.09 10.88
CA ALA A 63 -3.63 0.72 10.74
C ALA A 63 -5.08 0.62 11.24
N GLY A 64 -5.87 -0.23 10.59
CA GLY A 64 -7.29 -0.39 10.82
C GLY A 64 -7.76 -1.82 10.54
N VAL A 65 -9.06 -1.98 10.33
CA VAL A 65 -9.68 -3.26 10.00
C VAL A 65 -9.96 -3.32 8.51
N GLY A 66 -9.47 -4.37 7.86
CA GLY A 66 -9.70 -4.60 6.44
C GLY A 66 -11.13 -5.07 6.14
N PRO A 67 -11.61 -4.92 4.89
CA PRO A 67 -12.89 -5.50 4.47
C PRO A 67 -12.97 -7.00 4.80
N GLY A 68 -14.08 -7.43 5.42
CA GLY A 68 -14.31 -8.83 5.78
C GLY A 68 -13.44 -9.37 6.93
N ARG A 69 -12.67 -8.52 7.64
CA ARG A 69 -11.85 -8.93 8.78
C ARG A 69 -12.50 -8.55 10.12
N ALA A 70 -12.23 -9.37 11.14
CA ALA A 70 -12.66 -9.12 12.52
C ALA A 70 -11.63 -8.32 13.34
N GLU A 71 -10.34 -8.42 12.99
CA GLU A 71 -9.24 -7.82 13.74
C GLU A 71 -8.46 -6.82 12.91
N ALA A 72 -7.89 -5.83 13.60
CA ALA A 72 -7.05 -4.81 12.99
C ALA A 72 -5.71 -5.39 12.51
N GLY A 73 -5.19 -4.82 11.43
CA GLY A 73 -3.94 -5.24 10.84
C GLY A 73 -3.41 -4.24 9.82
N LEU A 74 -2.31 -4.63 9.20
CA LEU A 74 -1.76 -3.95 8.03
C LEU A 74 -1.62 -5.00 6.95
N TYR A 75 -2.22 -4.75 5.79
CA TYR A 75 -1.83 -5.45 4.58
C TYR A 75 -0.62 -4.72 3.99
N PHE A 76 0.49 -5.44 3.83
CA PHE A 76 1.71 -4.92 3.24
C PHE A 76 2.19 -5.85 2.14
N GLU A 77 2.45 -5.29 0.96
CA GLU A 77 2.91 -6.03 -0.21
C GLU A 77 4.04 -5.25 -0.90
N ILE A 78 5.04 -5.97 -1.39
CA ILE A 78 6.08 -5.45 -2.29
C ILE A 78 5.82 -6.05 -3.67
N ARG A 79 5.68 -5.20 -4.69
CA ARG A 79 5.58 -5.62 -6.08
C ARG A 79 6.85 -5.24 -6.82
N ASP A 80 7.48 -6.26 -7.39
CA ASP A 80 8.59 -6.15 -8.32
C ASP A 80 8.09 -6.56 -9.71
N ARG A 81 7.92 -5.59 -10.61
CA ARG A 81 7.49 -5.85 -11.99
C ARG A 81 8.64 -6.12 -12.96
N GLN A 82 9.90 -6.16 -12.49
CA GLN A 82 11.03 -6.58 -13.32
C GLN A 82 11.10 -8.11 -13.45
N LYS A 83 10.50 -8.85 -12.51
CA LYS A 83 10.32 -10.30 -12.65
C LYS A 83 9.31 -10.58 -13.77
N ALA A 84 9.79 -11.16 -14.86
CA ALA A 84 8.92 -11.56 -15.97
C ALA A 84 7.81 -12.48 -15.47
N SER A 85 6.56 -12.05 -15.64
CA SER A 85 5.37 -12.88 -15.44
C SER A 85 5.24 -13.82 -16.63
N ASP A 86 5.04 -15.12 -16.41
CA ASP A 86 4.74 -16.06 -17.49
C ASP A 86 3.40 -15.67 -18.16
N PRO A 87 3.41 -15.24 -19.45
CA PRO A 87 2.19 -14.84 -20.14
C PRO A 87 1.23 -16.02 -20.38
N VAL A 88 1.71 -17.27 -20.40
CA VAL A 88 0.86 -18.46 -20.56
C VAL A 88 -0.06 -18.65 -19.36
N ALA A 89 0.35 -18.21 -18.17
CA ALA A 89 -0.48 -18.25 -16.97
C ALA A 89 -1.67 -17.26 -17.01
N TRP A 90 -1.56 -16.19 -17.82
CA TRP A 90 -2.62 -15.17 -17.97
C TRP A 90 -3.66 -15.50 -19.05
N LEU A 91 -3.33 -16.37 -20.00
CA LEU A 91 -4.16 -16.71 -21.16
C LEU A 91 -5.11 -17.90 -20.92
N ARG A 92 -5.27 -18.36 -19.68
CA ARG A 92 -6.15 -19.49 -19.30
C ARG A 92 -7.48 -19.03 -18.76
#